data_AF-A0A8S4QEI0-F1
#
_entry.id   AF-A0A8S4QEI0-F1
#
_cell.length_a   1.000
_cell.length_b   1.000
_cell.length_c   1.000
_cell.angle_alpha   90.00
_cell.angle_beta   90.00
_cell.angle_gamma   90.00
#
_symmetry.space_group_name_H-M   'P 1'
#
loop_
_entity.id
_entity.type
_entity.pdbx_description
1 polymer ?
#
loop_
_entity_poly.entity_id
_entity_poly.type
_entity_poly.pdbx_seq_one_letter_code
_entity_poly.pdbx_strand_id
1 'polypeptide(L)'
;MSISSVSISNVCYTIPLDKRLAADGRGLQQVHINENFSKLAEALYIADRKAREAVEARAQLERRLAQREKEKKEEHLRMLAQRARDHRAGIRNPEEEAVVEEGAPLVPEGELSAAEREKLRSERHRERQRDRNLARAAPDK
;
A
#
# COMPACT_ATOMS: atom_id res chain seq x y z
N MET A 1 -30.42 -26.03 11.70
CA MET A 1 -31.80 -26.53 11.55
C MET A 1 -32.37 -26.74 12.94
N SER A 2 -33.23 -25.84 13.42
CA SER A 2 -33.89 -25.97 14.72
C SER A 2 -35.24 -26.64 14.48
N ILE A 3 -35.43 -27.85 15.02
CA ILE A 3 -36.70 -28.57 14.96
C ILE A 3 -37.55 -27.99 16.10
N SER A 4 -38.48 -27.11 15.76
CA SER A 4 -39.50 -26.62 16.70
C SER A 4 -40.46 -27.76 17.02
N SER A 5 -40.24 -28.43 18.15
CA SER A 5 -41.17 -29.43 18.69
C SER A 5 -42.46 -28.75 19.13
N VAL A 6 -43.54 -28.96 18.39
CA VAL A 6 -44.90 -28.54 18.78
C VAL A 6 -45.47 -29.60 19.73
N SER A 7 -45.54 -29.28 21.01
CA SER A 7 -46.15 -30.13 22.05
C SER A 7 -47.68 -30.08 21.91
N ILE A 8 -48.29 -31.11 21.31
CA ILE A 8 -49.75 -31.22 21.16
C ILE A 8 -50.30 -32.12 22.27
N SER A 9 -51.35 -31.66 22.96
CA SER A 9 -52.06 -32.45 23.97
C SER A 9 -52.83 -33.61 23.34
N ASN A 10 -52.68 -34.84 23.88
CA ASN A 10 -53.28 -36.08 23.36
C ASN A 10 -54.82 -36.15 23.38
N VAL A 11 -55.52 -35.15 23.92
CA VAL A 11 -56.99 -35.06 23.89
C VAL A 11 -57.40 -33.65 23.51
N CYS A 12 -58.36 -33.52 22.57
CA CYS A 12 -58.84 -32.25 22.04
C CYS A 12 -59.76 -31.55 23.05
N TYR A 13 -59.17 -30.84 24.02
CA TYR A 13 -59.87 -29.91 24.88
C TYR A 13 -59.59 -28.47 24.45
N THR A 14 -60.62 -27.64 24.33
CA THR A 14 -60.51 -26.22 23.99
C THR A 14 -59.98 -25.44 25.21
N ILE A 15 -58.67 -25.49 25.43
CA ILE A 15 -58.02 -24.73 26.51
C ILE A 15 -57.90 -23.26 26.07
N PRO A 16 -58.44 -22.28 26.83
CA PRO A 16 -58.32 -20.86 26.51
C PRO A 16 -56.85 -20.40 26.56
N LEU A 17 -56.50 -19.41 25.72
CA LEU A 17 -55.12 -18.95 25.52
C LEU A 17 -54.44 -18.53 26.82
N ASP A 18 -55.17 -17.89 27.74
CA ASP A 18 -54.64 -17.41 29.02
C ASP A 18 -54.05 -18.55 29.87
N LYS A 19 -54.65 -19.75 29.84
CA LYS A 19 -54.17 -20.92 30.58
C LYS A 19 -52.95 -21.55 29.92
N ARG A 20 -52.84 -21.45 28.59
CA ARG A 20 -51.65 -21.88 27.83
C ARG A 20 -50.49 -20.92 28.08
N LEU A 21 -50.76 -19.61 28.06
CA LEU A 21 -49.79 -18.55 28.28
C LEU A 21 -49.29 -18.54 29.74
N ALA A 22 -50.18 -18.75 30.71
CA ALA A 22 -49.81 -18.84 32.12
C ALA A 22 -48.90 -20.04 32.44
N ALA A 23 -49.01 -21.13 31.67
CA ALA A 23 -48.16 -22.31 31.80
C ALA A 23 -46.81 -22.19 31.06
N ASP A 24 -46.64 -21.19 30.18
CA ASP A 24 -45.43 -21.00 29.35
C ASP A 24 -44.20 -20.60 30.18
N GLY A 25 -44.38 -20.12 31.42
CA GLY A 25 -43.29 -19.88 32.38
C GLY A 25 -42.26 -18.82 31.98
N ARG A 26 -42.30 -18.28 30.75
CA ARG A 26 -41.37 -17.27 30.23
C ARG A 26 -41.37 -15.97 31.02
N GLY A 27 -42.51 -15.61 31.63
CA GLY A 27 -42.61 -14.46 32.53
C GLY A 27 -41.94 -14.63 33.89
N LEU A 28 -41.52 -15.86 34.24
CA LEU A 28 -40.78 -16.16 35.47
C LEU A 28 -39.26 -16.02 35.29
N GLN A 29 -38.77 -15.93 34.06
CA GLN A 29 -37.34 -15.84 33.77
C GLN A 29 -36.88 -14.38 33.80
N GLN A 30 -36.13 -14.02 34.84
CA GLN A 30 -35.49 -12.71 34.92
C GLN A 30 -34.27 -12.65 33.98
N VAL A 31 -34.29 -11.69 33.05
CA VAL A 31 -33.13 -11.37 32.21
C VAL A 31 -32.22 -10.45 33.01
N HIS A 32 -31.14 -11.01 33.56
CA HIS A 32 -30.10 -10.22 34.20
C HIS A 32 -29.02 -9.84 33.18
N ILE A 33 -28.69 -8.56 33.12
CA ILE A 33 -27.62 -8.05 32.25
C ILE A 33 -26.38 -7.82 33.09
N ASN A 34 -25.24 -8.33 32.63
CA ASN A 34 -23.94 -8.14 33.29
C ASN A 34 -23.32 -6.79 32.90
N GLU A 35 -22.89 -6.01 33.89
CA GLU A 35 -22.22 -4.71 33.72
C GLU A 35 -20.91 -4.76 32.93
N ASN A 36 -20.26 -5.93 32.87
CA ASN A 36 -19.03 -6.11 32.10
C ASN A 36 -19.26 -5.87 30.60
N PHE A 37 -20.47 -6.12 30.08
CA PHE A 37 -20.80 -5.81 28.69
C PHE A 37 -20.85 -4.31 28.44
N SER A 38 -21.33 -3.52 29.40
CA SER A 38 -21.32 -2.05 29.31
C SER A 38 -19.88 -1.51 29.29
N LYS A 39 -19.05 -1.97 30.22
CA LYS A 39 -17.63 -1.58 30.31
C LYS A 39 -16.85 -1.96 29.04
N LEU A 40 -17.13 -3.14 28.49
CA LEU A 40 -16.52 -3.60 27.24
C LEU A 40 -16.95 -2.73 26.05
N ALA A 41 -18.24 -2.42 25.92
CA ALA A 41 -18.75 -1.57 24.85
C ALA A 41 -18.14 -0.16 24.90
N GLU A 42 -18.03 0.43 26.09
CA GLU A 42 -17.37 1.72 26.29
C GLU A 42 -15.87 1.68 25.95
N ALA A 43 -15.17 0.64 26.40
CA ALA A 43 -13.74 0.47 26.10
C ALA A 43 -13.50 0.35 24.59
N LEU A 44 -14.33 -0.44 23.89
CA LEU A 44 -14.26 -0.58 22.43
C LEU A 44 -14.56 0.73 21.71
N TYR A 45 -15.54 1.50 22.19
CA TYR A 45 -15.85 2.81 21.62
C TYR A 45 -14.69 3.80 21.73
N ILE A 46 -14.05 3.86 22.92
CA ILE A 46 -12.88 4.71 23.14
C ILE A 46 -11.69 4.24 22.29
N ALA A 47 -11.50 2.93 22.18
CA ALA A 47 -10.42 2.35 21.39
C ALA A 47 -10.57 2.67 19.90
N ASP A 48 -11.76 2.53 19.32
CA ASP A 48 -12.00 2.84 17.91
C ASP A 48 -11.77 4.33 17.62
N ARG A 49 -12.24 5.21 18.51
CA ARG A 49 -12.00 6.66 18.37
C ARG A 49 -10.50 6.99 18.34
N LYS A 50 -9.73 6.46 19.30
CA LYS A 50 -8.28 6.66 19.36
C LYS A 50 -7.56 6.05 18.15
N ALA A 51 -8.01 4.90 17.66
CA ALA A 51 -7.43 4.27 16.48
C ALA A 51 -7.59 5.16 15.24
N ARG A 52 -8.78 5.75 15.04
CA ARG A 52 -9.04 6.69 13.94
C ARG A 52 -8.17 7.93 14.04
N GLU A 53 -8.10 8.56 15.22
CA GLU A 53 -7.24 9.73 15.47
C GLU A 53 -5.77 9.42 15.15
N ALA A 54 -5.27 8.24 15.56
CA ALA A 54 -3.89 7.84 15.29
C ALA A 54 -3.63 7.59 13.78
N VAL A 55 -4.58 6.97 13.07
CA VAL A 55 -4.48 6.74 11.62
C VAL A 55 -4.50 8.06 10.86
N GLU A 56 -5.38 8.99 11.22
CA GLU A 56 -5.43 10.32 10.61
C GLU A 56 -4.14 11.10 10.84
N ALA A 57 -3.62 11.11 12.07
CA ALA A 57 -2.36 11.77 12.40
C ALA A 57 -1.18 11.18 11.61
N ARG A 58 -1.11 9.84 11.48
CA ARG A 58 -0.09 9.18 10.66
C ARG A 58 -0.21 9.56 9.19
N ALA A 59 -1.41 9.50 8.61
CA ALA A 59 -1.63 9.87 7.22
C ALA A 59 -1.26 11.33 6.94
N GLN A 60 -1.52 12.25 7.88
CA GLN A 60 -1.09 13.64 7.74
C GLN A 60 0.43 13.79 7.80
N LEU A 61 1.11 13.08 8.70
CA LEU A 61 2.58 13.10 8.80
C LEU A 61 3.23 12.51 7.55
N GLU A 62 2.75 11.37 7.06
CA GLU A 62 3.24 10.74 5.85
C GLU A 62 3.09 11.66 4.63
N ARG A 63 1.95 12.33 4.49
CA ARG A 63 1.75 13.33 3.43
C ARG A 63 2.75 14.48 3.52
N ARG A 64 3.00 15.01 4.73
CA ARG A 64 3.99 16.09 4.94
C ARG A 64 5.42 15.63 4.66
N LEU A 65 5.78 14.41 5.04
CA LEU A 65 7.10 13.84 4.74
C LEU A 65 7.27 13.64 3.24
N ALA A 66 6.28 13.05 2.56
CA ALA A 66 6.32 12.88 1.12
C ALA A 66 6.42 14.21 0.36
N GLN A 67 5.73 15.26 0.82
CA GLN A 67 5.86 16.61 0.25
C GLN A 67 7.29 17.15 0.43
N ARG A 68 7.84 17.08 1.65
CA ARG A 68 9.22 17.52 1.93
C ARG A 68 10.26 16.74 1.15
N GLU A 69 10.07 15.45 0.94
CA GLU A 69 10.97 14.63 0.13
C GLU A 69 10.91 15.02 -1.34
N LYS A 70 9.73 15.35 -1.88
CA LYS A 70 9.59 15.86 -3.24
C LYS A 70 10.28 17.23 -3.39
N GLU A 71 10.05 18.16 -2.46
CA GLU A 71 10.70 19.47 -2.45
C GLU A 71 12.23 19.34 -2.42
N LYS A 72 12.78 18.49 -1.53
CA LYS A 72 14.23 18.22 -1.47
C LYS A 72 14.78 17.64 -2.77
N LYS A 73 14.03 16.73 -3.42
CA LYS A 73 14.43 16.15 -4.71
C LYS A 73 14.44 17.23 -5.81
N GLU A 74 13.42 18.08 -5.85
CA GLU A 74 13.35 19.20 -6.80
C GLU A 74 14.48 20.22 -6.59
N GLU A 75 14.78 20.58 -5.34
CA GLU A 75 15.92 21.43 -4.98
C GLU A 75 17.25 20.81 -5.39
N HIS A 76 17.44 19.50 -5.12
CA HIS A 76 18.66 18.79 -5.49
C HIS A 76 18.86 18.75 -7.01
N LEU A 77 17.80 18.45 -7.78
CA LEU A 77 17.85 18.47 -9.24
C LEU A 77 18.12 19.88 -9.78
N ARG A 78 17.57 20.92 -9.13
CA ARG A 78 17.83 22.32 -9.49
C ARG A 78 19.30 22.69 -9.28
N MET A 79 19.89 22.33 -8.13
CA MET A 79 21.31 22.55 -7.86
C MET A 79 22.20 21.80 -8.87
N LEU A 80 21.88 20.54 -9.17
CA LEU A 80 22.63 19.74 -10.14
C LEU A 80 22.57 20.35 -11.55
N ALA A 81 21.39 20.82 -11.98
CA ALA A 81 21.22 21.49 -13.26
C ALA A 81 21.98 22.83 -13.33
N GLN A 82 22.00 23.60 -12.24
CA GLN A 82 22.76 24.84 -12.16
C GLN A 82 24.27 24.57 -12.27
N ARG A 83 24.78 23.61 -11.50
CA ARG A 83 26.18 23.16 -11.56
C ARG A 83 26.59 22.69 -12.95
N ALA A 84 25.73 21.93 -13.64
CA ALA A 84 25.97 21.50 -15.02
C ALA A 84 26.04 22.67 -16.01
N ARG A 85 25.24 23.74 -15.80
CA ARG A 85 25.31 24.97 -16.61
C ARG A 85 26.60 25.74 -16.35
N ASP A 86 27.02 25.87 -15.09
CA ASP A 86 28.24 26.60 -14.71
C ASP A 86 29.50 25.92 -15.28
N HIS A 87 29.55 24.58 -15.20
CA HIS A 87 30.63 23.80 -15.83
C HIS A 87 30.66 23.97 -17.35
N ARG A 88 29.50 24.06 -18.02
CA ARG A 88 29.42 24.33 -19.47
C ARG A 88 29.80 25.77 -19.83
N ALA A 89 29.55 26.72 -18.94
CA ALA A 89 29.93 28.13 -19.10
C ALA A 89 31.42 28.40 -18.84
N GLY A 90 32.20 27.38 -18.45
CA GLY A 90 33.65 27.48 -18.25
C GLY A 90 34.06 28.04 -16.88
N ILE A 91 33.11 28.20 -15.96
CA ILE A 91 33.38 28.58 -14.57
C ILE A 91 33.75 27.30 -13.80
N ARG A 92 35.04 26.95 -13.78
CA ARG A 92 35.56 25.82 -13.00
C ARG A 92 35.81 26.26 -11.56
N ASN A 93 35.00 25.77 -10.63
CA ASN A 93 35.33 25.82 -9.20
C ASN A 93 36.33 24.70 -8.87
N PRO A 94 37.51 25.00 -8.30
CA PRO A 94 38.54 23.99 -8.02
C PRO A 94 38.18 23.05 -6.86
N GLU A 95 37.17 23.36 -6.05
CA GLU A 95 36.76 22.54 -4.90
C GLU A 95 35.87 21.34 -5.30
N GLU A 96 35.50 21.24 -6.58
CA GLU A 96 34.42 20.36 -7.04
C GLU A 96 34.86 19.02 -7.65
N GLU A 97 36.13 18.86 -8.03
CA GLU A 97 36.66 17.61 -8.62
C GLU A 97 36.78 16.46 -7.60
N ALA A 98 36.85 16.75 -6.29
CA ALA A 98 37.09 15.73 -5.26
C ALA A 98 35.86 14.90 -4.84
N VAL A 99 34.63 15.30 -5.22
CA VAL A 99 33.39 14.67 -4.71
C VAL A 99 32.72 13.74 -5.73
N VAL A 100 33.18 13.75 -6.99
CA VAL A 100 32.56 12.98 -8.09
C VAL A 100 32.96 11.49 -8.04
N GLU A 101 33.98 11.11 -7.27
CA GLU A 101 34.49 9.73 -7.25
C GLU A 101 33.68 8.76 -6.36
N GLU A 102 32.97 9.22 -5.32
CA GLU A 102 32.31 8.31 -4.35
C GLU A 102 30.77 8.22 -4.43
N GLY A 103 30.10 9.09 -5.19
CA GLY A 103 28.63 9.17 -5.20
C GLY A 103 28.00 8.63 -6.48
N ALA A 104 27.83 7.32 -6.60
CA ALA A 104 27.06 6.73 -7.69
C ALA A 104 25.65 7.37 -7.78
N PRO A 105 25.26 7.98 -8.91
CA PRO A 105 23.96 8.63 -9.02
C PRO A 105 22.88 7.55 -9.05
N LEU A 106 21.93 7.64 -8.11
CA LEU A 106 20.72 6.82 -8.09
C LEU A 106 19.89 7.19 -9.33
N VAL A 107 20.11 6.47 -10.44
CA VAL A 107 19.41 6.68 -11.70
C VAL A 107 17.93 6.36 -11.48
N PRO A 108 16.98 7.25 -11.82
CA PRO A 108 15.56 6.96 -11.68
C PRO A 108 15.19 5.74 -12.52
N GLU A 109 14.36 4.85 -11.97
CA GLU A 109 13.91 3.64 -12.67
C GLU A 109 13.29 4.00 -14.03
N GLY A 110 13.99 3.68 -15.12
CA GLY A 110 13.54 3.92 -16.49
C GLY A 110 14.55 4.62 -17.40
N GLU A 111 15.57 5.30 -16.86
CA GLU A 111 16.62 5.90 -17.70
C GLU A 111 17.89 5.03 -17.72
N LEU A 112 18.15 4.38 -18.86
CA LEU A 112 19.40 3.65 -19.07
C LEU A 112 20.59 4.60 -18.92
N SER A 113 21.57 4.19 -18.11
CA SER A 113 22.85 4.88 -17.92
C SER A 113 23.52 5.15 -19.28
N ALA A 114 24.35 6.21 -19.38
CA ALA A 114 25.12 6.50 -20.59
C ALA A 114 25.89 5.27 -21.09
N ALA A 115 26.44 4.47 -20.16
CA ALA A 115 27.12 3.22 -20.45
C ALA A 115 26.18 2.12 -20.98
N GLU A 116 24.95 2.04 -20.47
CA GLU A 116 23.95 1.08 -20.93
C GLU A 116 23.42 1.43 -22.32
N ARG A 117 23.22 2.71 -22.62
CA ARG A 117 22.88 3.19 -23.97
C ARG A 117 24.00 2.90 -24.98
N GLU A 118 25.25 2.96 -24.55
CA GLU A 118 26.41 2.62 -25.39
C GLU A 118 26.53 1.11 -25.62
N LYS A 119 26.27 0.28 -24.61
CA LYS A 119 26.13 -1.18 -24.76
C LYS A 119 25.05 -1.53 -25.77
N LEU A 120 23.89 -0.89 -25.70
CA LEU A 120 22.77 -1.15 -26.62
C LEU A 120 23.07 -0.69 -28.07
N ARG A 121 23.93 0.33 -28.24
CA ARG A 121 24.45 0.73 -29.55
C ARG A 121 25.45 -0.29 -30.10
N SER A 122 26.38 -0.76 -29.27
CA SER A 122 27.40 -1.73 -29.69
C SER A 122 26.82 -3.12 -29.95
N GLU A 123 25.84 -3.56 -29.16
CA GLU A 123 25.10 -4.81 -29.38
C GLU A 123 24.37 -4.80 -30.73
N ARG A 124 23.61 -3.74 -31.04
CA ARG A 124 22.97 -3.60 -32.36
C ARG A 124 23.97 -3.56 -33.52
N HIS A 125 25.16 -3.00 -33.29
CA HIS A 125 26.21 -3.01 -34.31
C HIS A 125 26.78 -4.44 -34.50
N ARG A 126 26.93 -5.19 -33.41
CA ARG A 126 27.43 -6.58 -33.43
C ARG A 126 26.41 -7.53 -34.03
N GLU A 127 25.13 -7.32 -33.77
CA GLU A 127 24.01 -8.06 -34.35
C GLU A 127 23.94 -7.84 -35.87
N ARG A 128 23.99 -6.59 -36.35
CA ARG A 128 24.07 -6.28 -37.78
C ARG A 128 25.27 -6.93 -38.47
N GLN A 129 26.41 -7.02 -37.79
CA GLN A 129 27.58 -7.74 -38.31
C GLN A 129 27.35 -9.25 -38.38
N ARG A 130 26.71 -9.85 -37.36
CA ARG A 130 26.36 -11.27 -37.35
C ARG A 130 25.38 -11.60 -38.46
N ASP A 131 24.32 -10.82 -38.64
CA ASP A 131 23.33 -11.02 -39.70
C ASP A 131 23.95 -10.91 -41.09
N ARG A 132 24.81 -9.92 -41.30
CA ARG A 132 25.56 -9.78 -42.56
C ARG A 132 26.46 -11.00 -42.82
N ASN A 133 27.12 -11.52 -41.78
CA ASN A 133 27.96 -12.71 -41.90
C ASN A 133 27.12 -13.97 -42.15
N LEU A 134 25.97 -14.10 -41.49
CA LEU A 134 25.04 -15.23 -41.67
C LEU A 134 24.45 -15.24 -43.08
N ALA A 135 24.01 -14.07 -43.58
CA ALA A 135 23.51 -13.90 -44.93
C ALA A 135 24.58 -14.16 -46.00
N ARG A 136 25.87 -13.93 -45.68
CA ARG A 136 27.00 -14.24 -46.56
C ARG A 136 27.44 -15.71 -46.46
N ALA A 137 27.24 -16.36 -45.32
CA ALA A 137 27.61 -17.74 -45.06
C ALA A 137 26.56 -18.77 -45.50
N ALA A 138 25.33 -18.33 -45.80
CA ALA A 138 24.30 -19.13 -46.43
C ALA A 138 23.94 -18.60 -47.82
N PRO A 139 24.83 -18.67 -48.83
CA PRO A 139 24.40 -18.72 -50.21
C PRO A 139 23.75 -20.10 -50.44
N ASP A 140 22.52 -20.08 -50.96
CA ASP A 140 21.79 -21.23 -51.53
C ASP A 140 20.91 -22.06 -50.57
N LYS A 141 19.66 -21.59 -50.46
CA LYS A 141 18.54 -22.34 -51.07
C LYS A 141 18.23 -21.71 -52.43
#